data_AF-A0A3D1CKQ7-F1
#
_entry.id   AF-A0A3D1CKQ7-F1
#
_cell.length_a   1.000
_cell.length_b   1.000
_cell.length_c   1.000
_cell.angle_alpha   90.00
_cell.angle_beta   90.00
_cell.angle_gamma   90.00
#
_symmetry.space_group_name_H-M   'P 1'
#
loop_
_entity.id
_entity.type
_entity.pdbx_description
1 polymer ?
#
loop_
_entity_poly.entity_id
_entity_poly.type
_entity_poly.pdbx_seq_one_letter_code
_entity_poly.pdbx_strand_id
1 'polypeptide(L)' 'GDFVVRRKDEKDQKLIIPLKHGTLLVMSGELQQFWEHSVPKRKKVSGSRFNLTFRNIGI' A
#
# COMPACT_ATOMS: atom_id res chain seq x y z
N GLY A 1 1.55 10.24 -2.57
CA GLY A 1 2.48 9.41 -1.79
C GLY A 1 2.47 8.02 -2.38
N ASP A 2 3.55 7.28 -2.29
CA ASP A 2 3.66 5.99 -3.00
C ASP A 2 3.26 4.85 -2.06
N PHE A 3 2.67 3.81 -2.62
CA PHE A 3 2.35 2.57 -1.93
C PHE A 3 3.06 1.44 -2.68
N VAL A 4 3.93 0.71 -1.98
CA VAL A 4 4.78 -0.32 -2.58
C VAL A 4 4.25 -1.68 -2.14
N VAL A 5 4.07 -2.59 -3.09
CA VAL A 5 3.64 -3.97 -2.87
C VAL A 5 4.75 -4.88 -3.40
N ARG A 6 5.22 -5.85 -2.61
CA ARG A 6 6.37 -6.72 -2.95
C ARG A 6 6.06 -8.18 -2.63
N ARG A 7 6.40 -9.12 -3.51
CA ARG A 7 6.18 -10.55 -3.24
C ARG A 7 7.10 -11.00 -2.09
N LYS A 8 6.59 -11.85 -1.19
CA LYS A 8 7.29 -12.19 0.06
C LYS A 8 8.54 -13.03 -0.18
N ASP A 9 8.41 -14.01 -1.08
CA ASP A 9 9.44 -14.96 -1.53
C ASP A 9 10.39 -14.37 -2.57
N GLU A 10 9.90 -13.59 -3.54
CA GLU A 10 10.72 -12.94 -4.57
C GLU A 10 10.77 -11.41 -4.36
N LYS A 11 11.89 -10.93 -3.81
CA LYS A 11 12.01 -9.54 -3.34
C LYS A 11 12.13 -8.51 -4.45
N ASP A 12 12.54 -8.93 -5.64
CA ASP A 12 12.67 -8.04 -6.81
C ASP A 12 11.33 -7.78 -7.50
N GLN A 13 10.36 -8.69 -7.38
CA GLN A 13 9.00 -8.47 -7.86
C GLN A 13 8.26 -7.49 -6.96
N LYS A 14 8.24 -6.23 -7.38
CA LYS A 14 7.60 -5.10 -6.68
C LYS A 14 6.78 -4.24 -7.62
N LEU A 15 5.62 -3.80 -7.16
CA LEU A 15 4.76 -2.81 -7.81
C LEU A 15 4.77 -1.52 -6.98
N ILE A 16 4.83 -0.37 -7.66
CA ILE A 16 4.75 0.96 -7.04
C ILE A 16 3.47 1.63 -7.53
N ILE A 17 2.56 1.93 -6.60
CA ILE A 17 1.24 2.51 -6.86
C ILE A 17 1.24 3.97 -6.37
N PRO A 18 1.14 4.98 -7.27
CA PRO A 18 1.08 6.38 -6.88
C PRO A 18 -0.30 6.76 -6.32
N LEU A 19 -0.40 6.98 -5.00
CA LEU A 19 -1.63 7.44 -4.35
C LEU A 19 -1.66 8.98 -4.32
N LYS A 20 -2.59 9.58 -5.07
CA LYS A 20 -2.90 11.02 -5.02
C LYS A 20 -3.88 11.32 -3.87
N HIS A 21 -4.26 12.58 -3.71
CA HIS A 21 -5.43 12.92 -2.89
C HIS A 21 -6.69 12.29 -3.51
N GLY A 22 -7.62 11.81 -2.69
CA GLY A 22 -8.84 11.13 -3.15
C GLY A 22 -8.66 9.72 -3.76
N THR A 23 -7.43 9.20 -3.87
CA THR A 23 -7.23 7.84 -4.42
C THR A 23 -7.70 6.76 -3.44
N LEU A 24 -8.74 6.02 -3.82
CA LEU A 24 -9.12 4.75 -3.22
C LEU A 24 -8.21 3.62 -3.75
N LEU A 25 -7.71 2.77 -2.86
CA LEU A 25 -7.00 1.53 -3.20
C LEU A 25 -7.74 0.35 -2.57
N VAL A 26 -8.22 -0.57 -3.40
CA VAL A 26 -8.82 -1.84 -2.96
C VAL A 26 -7.74 -2.91 -2.93
N MET A 27 -7.70 -3.70 -1.86
CA MET A 27 -6.84 -4.88 -1.73
C MET A 27 -7.74 -6.10 -1.51
N SER A 28 -7.68 -7.08 -2.40
CA SER A 28 -8.57 -8.25 -2.44
C SER A 28 -7.81 -9.52 -2.86
N GLY A 29 -8.47 -10.67 -2.73
CA GLY A 29 -7.88 -11.97 -3.03
C GLY A 29 -6.62 -12.25 -2.20
N GLU A 30 -5.70 -12.99 -2.81
CA GLU A 30 -4.51 -13.54 -2.13
C GLU A 30 -3.40 -12.51 -1.85
N LEU A 31 -3.65 -11.22 -2.11
CA LEU A 31 -2.65 -10.15 -2.00
C LEU A 31 -1.98 -10.12 -0.62
N GLN A 32 -2.77 -10.25 0.46
CA GLN A 32 -2.24 -10.25 1.83
C GLN A 32 -1.50 -11.55 2.19
N GLN A 33 -1.77 -12.65 1.48
CA GLN A 33 -1.09 -13.95 1.69
C GLN A 33 0.31 -13.93 1.06
N PHE A 34 0.43 -13.53 -0.21
CA PHE A 34 1.70 -13.63 -0.95
C PHE A 34 2.54 -12.34 -1.01
N TRP A 35 1.97 -11.17 -0.70
CA TRP A 35 2.67 -9.88 -0.81
C TRP A 35 2.72 -9.15 0.52
N GLU A 36 3.83 -8.45 0.78
CA GLU A 36 3.88 -7.38 1.78
C GLU A 36 3.59 -6.03 1.13
N HIS A 37 3.11 -5.07 1.92
CA HIS A 37 2.75 -3.73 1.45
C HIS A 37 3.26 -2.65 2.40
N SER A 38 3.72 -1.53 1.86
CA SER A 38 4.36 -0.46 2.64
C SER A 38 4.16 0.93 2.04
N VAL A 39 4.25 1.96 2.91
CA VAL A 39 4.36 3.37 2.50
C VAL A 39 5.81 3.81 2.78
N PRO A 40 6.71 3.87 1.78
CA PRO A 40 8.12 4.18 2.01
C PRO A 40 8.31 5.59 2.57
N LYS A 41 9.21 5.71 3.56
CA LYS A 41 9.63 7.01 4.14
C LYS A 41 10.30 7.85 3.05
N ARG A 42 9.75 9.03 2.74
CA ARG A 42 10.35 9.98 1.78
C ARG A 42 11.00 11.14 2.54
N LYS A 43 12.26 11.48 2.22
CA LYS A 43 13.02 12.54 2.93
C LYS A 43 12.51 13.97 2.68
N LYS A 44 11.72 14.17 1.62
CA LYS A 44 11.05 15.45 1.29
C LYS A 44 9.54 15.19 1.21
N VAL A 45 8.81 15.51 2.28
CA VAL A 45 7.33 15.49 2.30
C VAL A 45 6.87 16.92 2.53
N SER A 46 6.11 17.48 1.58
CA SER A 46 5.67 18.88 1.58
C SER A 46 4.35 19.14 2.33
N GLY A 47 3.71 18.10 2.87
CA GLY A 47 2.46 18.23 3.61
C GLY A 47 1.94 16.88 4.14
N SER A 48 1.05 16.95 5.12
CA SER A 48 0.46 15.78 5.79
C SER A 48 -0.34 14.89 4.84
N ARG A 49 -0.24 13.57 5.00
CA ARG A 49 -1.08 12.58 4.30
C ARG A 49 -1.92 11.81 5.32
N PHE A 50 -3.24 12.00 5.27
CA PHE A 50 -4.19 11.13 5.95
C PHE A 50 -4.45 9.87 5.12
N ASN A 51 -4.76 8.76 5.79
CA ASN A 51 -5.01 7.46 5.18
C ASN A 51 -6.03 6.69 6.03
N LEU A 52 -7.21 6.41 5.49
CA LEU A 52 -8.21 5.56 6.14
C LEU A 52 -8.11 4.15 5.56
N THR A 53 -7.93 3.14 6.42
CA THR A 53 -7.87 1.73 6.02
C THR A 53 -9.10 1.01 6.57
N PHE A 54 -10.14 0.92 5.74
CA PHE A 54 -11.33 0.13 6.08
C PHE A 54 -11.00 -1.37 6.03
N ARG A 55 -11.62 -2.14 6.93
CA ARG A 55 -11.53 -3.60 6.97
C ARG A 55 -12.91 -4.14 7.34
N ASN A 56 -13.37 -5.17 6.63
CA ASN A 56 -14.44 -6.00 7.15
C ASN A 56 -13.81 -6.91 8.21
N ILE A 57 -14.11 -6.65 9.48
CA ILE A 57 -13.85 -7.57 10.58
C ILE A 57 -15.20 -8.24 10.82
N GLY A 58 -15.25 -9.57 10.66
CA GLY A 58 -16.49 -10.32 10.78
C GLY A 58 -17.10 -10.24 12.19
N ILE A 59 -18.39 -10.61 12.26
CA ILE A 59 -19.10 -10.93 13.51
C ILE A 59 -18.67 -12.34 13.95
#